data_AF-A0AAW2R4C5-F1
#
_entry.id   AF-A0AAW2R4C5-F1
#
_cell.length_a   1.000
_cell.length_b   1.000
_cell.length_c   1.000
_cell.angle_alpha   90.00
_cell.angle_beta   90.00
_cell.angle_gamma   90.00
#
_symmetry.space_group_name_H-M   'P 1'
#
loop_
_entity.id
_entity.type
_entity.pdbx_description
1 polymer ?
#
loop_
_entity_poly.entity_id
_entity_poly.type
_entity_poly.pdbx_seq_one_letter_code
_entity_poly.pdbx_strand_id
1 'polypeptide(L)'
;MASSSSIRMIGKGMYNGKQYHVADIATVLSRAWSAGVDRIIVTGGSLEESKEALAIAETDARLFCTVGVHPTRCKEFDDSGDPEKHFEALLSLAKEGVEKGKVVAIGECGLDYDRLHFCPPEIQKKFCSGVAHSFTGSAQDRDRLLSFSNLYIGVNGCSLKTSENLDVVKGIPVERMMIETDSPYCEIKNTHVGINFVKSSWPSKKKEKYDPDCIVKGRNEPCLVRQVLEVVSGCKGIADVDQLSKTLYHNTCRVFFPQDLDSAADALLAGGQSAS
;
A
#
# COMPACT_ATOMS: atom_id res chain seq x y z
N MET A 1 -11.99 2.86 -2.71
CA MET A 1 -10.69 2.16 -2.85
C MET A 1 -9.85 2.45 -1.62
N ALA A 2 -8.97 1.56 -1.20
CA ALA A 2 -7.94 1.86 -0.20
C ALA A 2 -6.58 2.07 -0.91
N SER A 3 -5.70 2.89 -0.35
CA SER A 3 -4.36 3.15 -0.88
C SER A 3 -3.31 3.05 0.22
N SER A 4 -2.18 2.38 -0.03
CA SER A 4 -0.97 2.53 0.78
C SER A 4 -0.09 3.65 0.20
N SER A 5 0.48 4.50 1.06
CA SER A 5 1.25 5.68 0.63
C SER A 5 2.20 6.21 1.72
N SER A 6 3.41 6.61 1.33
CA SER A 6 4.35 7.33 2.19
C SER A 6 4.04 8.83 2.23
N ILE A 7 2.89 9.22 2.82
CA ILE A 7 2.36 10.60 2.79
C ILE A 7 3.37 11.64 3.32
N ARG A 8 4.23 11.26 4.26
CA ARG A 8 5.32 12.09 4.81
C ARG A 8 6.16 12.77 3.73
N MET A 9 6.58 12.04 2.70
CA MET A 9 7.46 12.57 1.65
C MET A 9 6.70 13.43 0.65
N ILE A 10 5.40 13.14 0.45
CA ILE A 10 4.55 13.85 -0.49
C ILE A 10 4.31 15.28 -0.01
N GLY A 11 3.93 15.43 1.28
CA GLY A 11 3.37 16.67 1.80
C GLY A 11 4.35 17.74 2.26
N LYS A 12 5.67 17.51 2.23
CA LYS A 12 6.67 18.46 2.80
C LYS A 12 7.07 19.61 1.86
N GLY A 13 6.77 19.50 0.56
CA GLY A 13 7.20 20.49 -0.46
C GLY A 13 8.72 20.61 -0.64
N MET A 14 9.47 19.62 -0.15
CA MET A 14 10.92 19.52 -0.25
C MET A 14 11.33 18.49 -1.31
N TYR A 15 12.26 18.88 -2.18
CA TYR A 15 12.78 18.05 -3.26
C TYR A 15 14.29 18.15 -3.27
N ASN A 16 14.99 17.02 -3.12
CA ASN A 16 16.45 16.95 -3.09
C ASN A 16 17.08 17.92 -2.09
N GLY A 17 16.51 18.01 -0.88
CA GLY A 17 16.98 18.90 0.20
C GLY A 17 16.63 20.38 0.04
N LYS A 18 15.93 20.78 -1.03
CA LYS A 18 15.50 22.17 -1.25
C LYS A 18 13.98 22.30 -1.15
N GLN A 19 13.51 23.31 -0.44
CA GLN A 19 12.09 23.65 -0.37
C GLN A 19 11.67 24.41 -1.64
N TYR A 20 10.59 23.97 -2.28
CA TYR A 20 10.02 24.61 -3.49
C TYR A 20 8.63 25.20 -3.24
N HIS A 21 7.87 24.61 -2.33
CA HIS A 21 6.58 25.11 -1.91
C HIS A 21 6.31 24.76 -0.44
N VAL A 22 5.25 25.34 0.11
CA VAL A 22 4.77 25.01 1.45
C VAL A 22 4.29 23.56 1.51
N ALA A 23 4.20 23.02 2.72
CA ALA A 23 3.62 21.70 2.94
C ALA A 23 2.16 21.67 2.47
N ASP A 24 1.77 20.60 1.77
CA ASP A 24 0.51 20.52 1.03
C ASP A 24 -0.27 19.22 1.27
N ILE A 25 -0.01 18.55 2.40
CA ILE A 25 -0.69 17.30 2.76
C ILE A 25 -2.23 17.42 2.72
N ALA A 26 -2.78 18.55 3.17
CA ALA A 26 -4.24 18.76 3.18
C ALA A 26 -4.84 18.77 1.76
N THR A 27 -4.15 19.35 0.78
CA THR A 27 -4.64 19.39 -0.61
C THR A 27 -4.45 18.03 -1.29
N VAL A 28 -3.35 17.32 -1.00
CA VAL A 28 -3.11 15.93 -1.42
C VAL A 28 -4.23 15.02 -0.93
N LEU A 29 -4.59 15.10 0.36
CA LEU A 29 -5.67 14.33 0.97
C LEU A 29 -7.02 14.69 0.34
N SER A 30 -7.33 15.99 0.19
CA SER A 30 -8.56 16.45 -0.47
C SER A 30 -8.74 15.85 -1.88
N ARG A 31 -7.67 15.80 -2.67
CA ARG A 31 -7.68 15.15 -4.00
C ARG A 31 -7.92 13.64 -3.89
N ALA A 32 -7.30 12.97 -2.93
CA ALA A 32 -7.50 11.53 -2.70
C ALA A 32 -8.97 11.22 -2.36
N TRP A 33 -9.56 11.97 -1.44
CA TRP A 33 -10.95 11.83 -1.04
C TRP A 33 -11.91 12.10 -2.21
N SER A 34 -11.66 13.16 -2.98
CA SER A 34 -12.44 13.48 -4.18
C SER A 34 -12.35 12.41 -5.27
N ALA A 35 -11.27 11.63 -5.30
CA ALA A 35 -11.08 10.51 -6.22
C ALA A 35 -11.70 9.18 -5.74
N GLY A 36 -12.39 9.18 -4.58
CA GLY A 36 -13.02 7.97 -4.02
C GLY A 36 -12.05 7.03 -3.28
N VAL A 37 -10.90 7.56 -2.85
CA VAL A 37 -10.09 6.88 -1.83
C VAL A 37 -10.87 6.95 -0.51
N ASP A 38 -11.08 5.82 0.14
CA ASP A 38 -11.80 5.74 1.41
C ASP A 38 -10.82 5.78 2.59
N ARG A 39 -9.68 5.10 2.45
CA ARG A 39 -8.66 4.95 3.50
C ARG A 39 -7.27 5.06 2.92
N ILE A 40 -6.37 5.61 3.71
CA ILE A 40 -4.94 5.60 3.41
C ILE A 40 -4.16 5.01 4.58
N ILE A 41 -3.29 4.04 4.29
CA ILE A 41 -2.33 3.49 5.24
C ILE A 41 -0.98 4.16 4.98
N VAL A 42 -0.50 4.91 5.98
CA VAL A 42 0.79 5.62 5.96
C VAL A 42 1.89 4.67 6.42
N THR A 43 2.84 4.38 5.55
CA THR A 43 3.91 3.43 5.84
C THR A 43 4.96 4.03 6.79
N GLY A 44 5.28 3.31 7.87
CA GLY A 44 6.46 3.52 8.70
C GLY A 44 7.59 2.56 8.31
N GLY A 45 8.79 3.09 8.05
CA GLY A 45 9.97 2.31 7.64
C GLY A 45 11.13 2.30 8.65
N SER A 46 10.96 2.97 9.79
CA SER A 46 11.89 3.02 10.94
C SER A 46 11.10 3.36 12.19
N LEU A 47 11.72 3.29 13.38
CA LEU A 47 11.09 3.79 14.60
C LEU A 47 10.65 5.25 14.48
N GLU A 48 11.50 6.13 13.94
CA GLU A 48 11.17 7.55 13.80
C GLU A 48 10.11 7.80 12.73
N GLU A 49 10.20 7.11 11.59
CA GLU A 49 9.18 7.23 10.54
C GLU A 49 7.83 6.68 10.99
N SER A 50 7.82 5.63 11.82
CA SER A 50 6.60 5.09 12.41
C SER A 50 5.94 6.08 13.37
N LYS A 51 6.71 6.85 14.15
CA LYS A 51 6.15 7.92 15.01
C LYS A 51 5.54 9.03 14.18
N GLU A 52 6.23 9.47 13.12
CA GLU A 52 5.71 10.47 12.19
C GLU A 52 4.45 9.96 11.48
N ALA A 53 4.42 8.69 11.07
CA ALA A 53 3.27 8.07 10.42
C ALA A 53 2.05 8.03 11.35
N LEU A 54 2.24 7.68 12.63
CA LEU A 54 1.19 7.71 13.65
C LEU A 54 0.66 9.14 13.86
N ALA A 55 1.55 10.13 13.99
CA ALA A 55 1.16 11.53 14.14
C ALA A 55 0.35 12.04 12.93
N ILE A 56 0.70 11.63 11.71
CA ILE A 56 -0.09 11.93 10.50
C ILE A 56 -1.44 11.21 10.55
N ALA A 57 -1.46 9.92 10.93
CA ALA A 57 -2.67 9.12 10.98
C ALA A 57 -3.71 9.69 11.96
N GLU A 58 -3.27 10.34 13.04
CA GLU A 58 -4.16 11.02 14.00
C GLU A 58 -4.88 12.25 13.44
N THR A 59 -4.43 12.81 12.31
CA THR A 59 -4.99 14.06 11.76
C THR A 59 -6.32 13.90 11.02
N ASP A 60 -6.67 12.69 10.57
CA ASP A 60 -7.94 12.41 9.87
C ASP A 60 -8.39 10.99 10.21
N ALA A 61 -9.70 10.79 10.41
CA ALA A 61 -10.27 9.50 10.78
C ALA A 61 -10.00 8.38 9.74
N ARG A 62 -9.79 8.75 8.47
CA ARG A 62 -9.53 7.83 7.35
C ARG A 62 -8.05 7.50 7.14
N LEU A 63 -7.18 8.06 7.98
CA LEU A 63 -5.76 7.77 7.96
C LEU A 63 -5.40 6.76 9.05
N PHE A 64 -4.58 5.79 8.63
CA PHE A 64 -4.03 4.72 9.45
C PHE A 64 -2.54 4.62 9.15
N CYS A 65 -1.79 3.83 9.90
CA CYS A 65 -0.36 3.66 9.66
C CYS A 65 0.13 2.24 9.98
N THR A 66 1.38 2.00 9.60
CA THR A 66 2.14 0.83 10.00
C THR A 66 3.22 1.21 11.01
N VAL A 67 3.67 0.24 11.81
CA VAL A 67 4.86 0.38 12.66
C VAL A 67 5.82 -0.74 12.33
N GLY A 68 7.08 -0.40 12.03
CA GLY A 68 8.09 -1.39 11.65
C GLY A 68 9.39 -0.74 11.21
N VAL A 69 10.34 -1.61 10.83
CA VAL A 69 11.66 -1.22 10.32
C VAL A 69 11.87 -1.89 8.97
N HIS A 70 11.99 -1.07 7.93
CA HIS A 70 12.27 -1.51 6.58
C HIS A 70 13.65 -2.16 6.51
N PRO A 71 13.89 -3.19 5.68
CA PRO A 71 15.19 -3.86 5.57
C PRO A 71 16.40 -2.92 5.37
N THR A 72 16.23 -1.82 4.63
CA THR A 72 17.31 -0.83 4.40
C THR A 72 17.60 0.08 5.60
N ARG A 73 16.76 0.02 6.65
CA ARG A 73 16.87 0.80 7.88
C ARG A 73 17.26 -0.05 9.09
N CYS A 74 17.36 -1.38 8.96
CA CYS A 74 17.69 -2.29 10.08
C CYS A 74 19.01 -1.96 10.81
N LYS A 75 19.92 -1.21 10.19
CA LYS A 75 21.12 -0.70 10.87
C LYS A 75 20.79 0.15 12.11
N GLU A 76 19.57 0.70 12.21
CA GLU A 76 19.12 1.44 13.39
C GLU A 76 19.12 0.60 14.67
N PHE A 77 18.94 -0.73 14.58
CA PHE A 77 19.07 -1.61 15.74
C PHE A 77 20.51 -1.60 16.25
N ASP A 78 21.50 -1.75 15.37
CA ASP A 78 22.92 -1.68 15.76
C ASP A 78 23.31 -0.27 16.23
N ASP A 79 22.86 0.77 15.51
CA ASP A 79 23.17 2.18 15.81
C ASP A 79 22.53 2.68 17.11
N SER A 80 21.48 2.01 17.61
CA SER A 80 20.86 2.33 18.90
C SER A 80 21.77 2.02 20.09
N GLY A 81 22.76 1.12 19.92
CA GLY A 81 23.58 0.57 20.99
C GLY A 81 22.86 -0.41 21.92
N ASP A 82 21.55 -0.58 21.76
CA ASP A 82 20.69 -1.48 22.54
C ASP A 82 19.49 -1.95 21.68
N PRO A 83 19.69 -2.99 20.84
CA PRO A 83 18.67 -3.50 19.94
C PRO A 83 17.38 -3.95 20.65
N GLU A 84 17.47 -4.47 21.87
CA GLU A 84 16.33 -4.93 22.66
C GLU A 84 15.47 -3.74 23.07
N LYS A 85 16.08 -2.67 23.61
CA LYS A 85 15.37 -1.43 23.94
C LYS A 85 14.79 -0.74 22.72
N HIS A 86 15.47 -0.80 21.58
CA HIS A 86 14.95 -0.26 20.31
C HIS A 86 13.71 -1.04 19.84
N PHE A 87 13.74 -2.37 19.95
CA PHE A 87 12.57 -3.22 19.69
C PHE A 87 11.42 -2.93 20.66
N GLU A 88 11.70 -2.76 21.97
CA GLU A 88 10.69 -2.38 22.96
C GLU A 88 10.03 -1.04 22.62
N ALA A 89 10.79 -0.07 22.12
CA ALA A 89 10.24 1.22 21.68
C ALA A 89 9.29 1.06 20.48
N LEU A 90 9.63 0.22 19.48
CA LEU A 90 8.74 -0.12 18.37
C LEU A 90 7.47 -0.80 18.86
N LEU A 91 7.60 -1.77 19.77
CA LEU A 91 6.47 -2.50 20.35
C LEU A 91 5.55 -1.57 21.15
N SER A 92 6.11 -0.65 21.94
CA SER A 92 5.35 0.35 22.69
C SER A 92 4.57 1.26 21.75
N LEU A 93 5.20 1.76 20.69
CA LEU A 93 4.56 2.61 19.69
C LEU A 93 3.43 1.87 18.95
N ALA A 94 3.66 0.60 18.59
CA ALA A 94 2.64 -0.22 17.95
C ALA A 94 1.42 -0.41 18.87
N LYS A 95 1.64 -0.72 20.16
CA LYS A 95 0.55 -0.86 21.14
C LYS A 95 -0.24 0.44 21.31
N GLU A 96 0.45 1.56 21.48
CA GLU A 96 -0.18 2.88 21.58
C GLU A 96 -1.05 3.17 20.34
N GLY A 97 -0.49 2.96 19.15
CA GLY A 97 -1.20 3.20 17.91
C GLY A 97 -2.38 2.25 17.69
N VAL A 98 -2.32 1.01 18.17
CA VAL A 98 -3.45 0.06 18.17
C VAL A 98 -4.55 0.52 19.13
N GLU A 99 -4.19 0.96 20.34
CA GLU A 99 -5.16 1.51 21.32
C GLU A 99 -5.88 2.75 20.76
N LYS A 100 -5.18 3.57 19.98
CA LYS A 100 -5.74 4.73 19.27
C LYS A 100 -6.54 4.35 18.00
N GLY A 101 -6.55 3.08 17.60
CA GLY A 101 -7.19 2.61 16.37
C GLY A 101 -6.53 3.10 15.08
N LYS A 102 -5.24 3.45 15.14
CA LYS A 102 -4.46 4.03 14.02
C LYS A 102 -3.43 3.09 13.43
N VAL A 103 -2.82 2.21 14.21
CA VAL A 103 -1.88 1.20 13.69
C VAL A 103 -2.64 -0.05 13.29
N VAL A 104 -2.56 -0.40 12.00
CA VAL A 104 -3.34 -1.52 11.41
C VAL A 104 -2.46 -2.63 10.84
N ALA A 105 -1.14 -2.43 10.80
CA ALA A 105 -0.19 -3.44 10.38
C ALA A 105 1.17 -3.27 11.05
N ILE A 106 1.86 -4.38 11.26
CA ILE A 106 3.30 -4.38 11.54
C ILE A 106 4.02 -4.42 10.19
N GLY A 107 4.92 -3.46 9.98
CA GLY A 107 5.64 -3.28 8.74
C GLY A 107 6.02 -1.82 8.48
N GLU A 108 6.74 -1.52 7.42
CA GLU A 108 7.13 -2.45 6.35
C GLU A 108 8.25 -3.40 6.81
N CYS A 109 7.95 -4.70 6.88
CA CYS A 109 8.89 -5.76 7.25
C CYS A 109 8.56 -7.02 6.45
N GLY A 110 9.53 -7.90 6.26
CA GLY A 110 9.39 -9.05 5.37
C GLY A 110 9.80 -10.37 5.99
N LEU A 111 9.63 -11.44 5.21
CA LEU A 111 10.09 -12.79 5.51
C LEU A 111 11.44 -13.03 4.83
N ASP A 112 12.36 -13.70 5.53
CA ASP A 112 13.69 -14.07 5.05
C ASP A 112 13.72 -15.59 4.82
N TYR A 113 13.57 -16.01 3.57
CA TYR A 113 13.67 -17.42 3.18
C TYR A 113 15.11 -17.85 2.86
N ASP A 114 16.07 -16.93 2.92
CA ASP A 114 17.49 -17.24 2.82
C ASP A 114 18.06 -17.69 4.19
N ARG A 115 17.31 -17.47 5.29
CA ARG A 115 17.71 -17.82 6.66
C ARG A 115 16.72 -18.72 7.42
N LEU A 116 16.29 -19.81 6.79
CA LEU A 116 15.35 -20.81 7.37
C LEU A 116 15.81 -21.49 8.68
N HIS A 117 17.08 -21.32 9.08
CA HIS A 117 17.60 -21.83 10.35
C HIS A 117 17.10 -21.04 11.59
N PHE A 118 16.62 -19.80 11.41
CA PHE A 118 16.02 -19.02 12.49
C PHE A 118 14.53 -19.34 12.72
N CYS A 119 13.79 -19.60 11.64
CA CYS A 119 12.37 -19.96 11.72
C CYS A 119 12.00 -20.89 10.56
N PRO A 120 11.60 -22.14 10.81
CA PRO A 120 11.23 -23.07 9.74
C PRO A 120 10.02 -22.57 8.93
N PRO A 121 9.94 -22.86 7.61
CA PRO A 121 8.83 -22.46 6.75
C PRO A 121 7.45 -22.80 7.32
N GLU A 122 7.31 -23.95 7.96
CA GLU A 122 6.04 -24.41 8.54
C GLU A 122 5.57 -23.59 9.75
N ILE A 123 6.48 -22.86 10.42
CA ILE A 123 6.13 -21.93 11.49
C ILE A 123 5.86 -20.54 10.92
N GLN A 124 6.67 -20.08 9.96
CA GLN A 124 6.42 -18.82 9.25
C GLN A 124 5.00 -18.82 8.64
N LYS A 125 4.62 -19.91 7.94
CA LYS A 125 3.29 -20.12 7.33
C LYS A 125 2.10 -19.98 8.29
N LYS A 126 2.28 -20.25 9.60
CA LYS A 126 1.18 -20.21 10.58
C LYS A 126 0.74 -18.78 10.94
N PHE A 127 1.57 -17.78 10.67
CA PHE A 127 1.37 -16.41 11.16
C PHE A 127 1.25 -15.35 10.04
N CYS A 128 1.12 -15.76 8.77
CA CYS A 128 1.13 -14.83 7.63
C CYS A 128 -0.28 -14.50 7.13
N SER A 129 -1.08 -13.74 7.89
CA SER A 129 -2.06 -12.86 7.23
C SER A 129 -1.34 -11.56 6.90
N GLY A 130 -1.35 -11.15 5.63
CA GLY A 130 -0.63 -9.95 5.23
C GLY A 130 -0.66 -9.73 3.73
N VAL A 131 0.15 -8.78 3.27
CA VAL A 131 0.27 -8.44 1.86
C VAL A 131 1.75 -8.39 1.47
N ALA A 132 2.10 -9.04 0.37
CA ALA A 132 3.34 -8.75 -0.34
C ALA A 132 3.11 -7.44 -1.11
N HIS A 133 3.41 -6.32 -0.45
CA HIS A 133 3.20 -4.99 -1.02
C HIS A 133 4.14 -4.72 -2.21
N SER A 134 3.74 -3.81 -3.09
CA SER A 134 4.52 -3.34 -4.25
C SER A 134 5.15 -4.47 -5.07
N PHE A 135 4.39 -5.52 -5.35
CA PHE A 135 4.93 -6.74 -5.96
C PHE A 135 5.37 -6.51 -7.42
N THR A 136 6.63 -6.84 -7.71
CA THR A 136 7.22 -6.78 -9.06
C THR A 136 7.94 -8.08 -9.46
N GLY A 137 7.68 -9.18 -8.73
CA GLY A 137 8.33 -10.47 -8.95
C GLY A 137 7.81 -11.22 -10.18
N SER A 138 8.36 -12.41 -10.40
CA SER A 138 8.00 -13.28 -11.51
C SER A 138 6.65 -13.98 -11.29
N ALA A 139 6.14 -14.66 -12.32
CA ALA A 139 4.96 -15.54 -12.19
C ALA A 139 5.21 -16.67 -11.17
N GLN A 140 6.44 -17.20 -11.12
CA GLN A 140 6.81 -18.22 -10.13
C GLN A 140 6.78 -17.67 -8.71
N ASP A 141 7.25 -16.44 -8.50
CA ASP A 141 7.20 -15.79 -7.18
C ASP A 141 5.76 -15.50 -6.76
N ARG A 142 4.92 -15.05 -7.71
CA ARG A 142 3.47 -14.88 -7.49
C ARG A 142 2.84 -16.18 -7.01
N ASP A 143 3.08 -17.29 -7.72
CA ASP A 143 2.45 -18.58 -7.39
C ASP A 143 2.92 -19.11 -6.04
N ARG A 144 4.20 -18.89 -5.69
CA ARG A 144 4.71 -19.18 -4.35
C ARG A 144 4.00 -18.35 -3.28
N LEU A 145 3.83 -17.04 -3.47
CA LEU A 145 3.12 -16.18 -2.52
C LEU A 145 1.64 -16.57 -2.39
N LEU A 146 0.99 -16.94 -3.48
CA LEU A 146 -0.41 -17.39 -3.48
C LEU A 146 -0.61 -18.77 -2.82
N SER A 147 0.44 -19.59 -2.72
CA SER A 147 0.39 -20.87 -2.00
C SER A 147 0.14 -20.71 -0.49
N PHE A 148 0.43 -19.54 0.07
CA PHE A 148 0.05 -19.20 1.45
C PHE A 148 -1.41 -18.76 1.46
N SER A 149 -2.29 -19.42 2.21
CA SER A 149 -3.74 -19.15 2.16
C SER A 149 -4.13 -17.71 2.54
N ASN A 150 -3.36 -17.07 3.42
CA ASN A 150 -3.72 -15.78 4.03
C ASN A 150 -2.89 -14.59 3.50
N LEU A 151 -2.13 -14.77 2.41
CA LEU A 151 -1.27 -13.72 1.86
C LEU A 151 -1.91 -13.03 0.63
N TYR A 152 -1.89 -11.71 0.58
CA TYR A 152 -2.38 -10.95 -0.56
C TYR A 152 -1.21 -10.38 -1.37
N ILE A 153 -1.47 -9.97 -2.61
CA ILE A 153 -0.47 -9.31 -3.46
C ILE A 153 -0.90 -7.87 -3.72
N GLY A 154 -0.03 -6.92 -3.35
CA GLY A 154 -0.21 -5.49 -3.59
C GLY A 154 0.32 -5.09 -4.96
N VAL A 155 -0.50 -4.35 -5.72
CA VAL A 155 -0.19 -3.88 -7.07
C VAL A 155 -0.17 -2.35 -7.09
N ASN A 156 0.89 -1.76 -7.62
CA ASN A 156 1.02 -0.32 -7.85
C ASN A 156 1.60 -0.03 -9.24
N GLY A 157 1.93 1.23 -9.53
CA GLY A 157 2.50 1.57 -10.85
C GLY A 157 3.86 0.96 -11.16
N CYS A 158 4.63 0.51 -10.15
CA CYS A 158 5.85 -0.27 -10.35
C CYS A 158 5.56 -1.70 -10.81
N SER A 159 4.43 -2.27 -10.40
CA SER A 159 3.91 -3.57 -10.84
C SER A 159 3.34 -3.57 -12.27
N LEU A 160 3.37 -2.44 -12.98
CA LEU A 160 2.65 -2.23 -14.25
C LEU A 160 3.55 -1.68 -15.38
N LYS A 161 4.87 -1.79 -15.21
CA LYS A 161 5.86 -1.18 -16.11
C LYS A 161 5.99 -1.91 -17.44
N THR A 162 6.09 -3.24 -17.43
CA THR A 162 6.38 -4.07 -18.61
C THR A 162 5.23 -4.99 -18.98
N SER A 163 5.25 -5.56 -20.19
CA SER A 163 4.28 -6.59 -20.60
C SER A 163 4.32 -7.81 -19.68
N GLU A 164 5.52 -8.23 -19.27
CA GLU A 164 5.71 -9.31 -18.31
C GLU A 164 5.04 -8.99 -16.96
N ASN A 165 5.20 -7.76 -16.45
CA ASN A 165 4.52 -7.37 -15.23
C ASN A 165 2.99 -7.45 -15.37
N LEU A 166 2.44 -7.01 -16.51
CA LEU A 166 1.00 -7.11 -16.75
C LEU A 166 0.53 -8.57 -16.84
N ASP A 167 1.31 -9.48 -17.42
CA ASP A 167 0.97 -10.90 -17.49
C ASP A 167 1.02 -11.56 -16.10
N VAL A 168 1.97 -11.15 -15.25
CA VAL A 168 2.00 -11.55 -13.84
C VAL A 168 0.74 -11.07 -13.11
N VAL A 169 0.37 -9.78 -13.26
CA VAL A 169 -0.84 -9.18 -12.65
C VAL A 169 -2.13 -9.83 -13.16
N LYS A 170 -2.19 -10.21 -14.44
CA LYS A 170 -3.32 -10.97 -15.00
C LYS A 170 -3.54 -12.30 -14.30
N GLY A 171 -2.47 -12.97 -13.87
CA GLY A 171 -2.59 -14.25 -13.14
C GLY A 171 -2.87 -14.13 -11.65
N ILE A 172 -2.86 -12.93 -11.04
CA ILE A 172 -3.24 -12.76 -9.62
C ILE A 172 -4.77 -12.85 -9.50
N PRO A 173 -5.34 -13.75 -8.68
CA PRO A 173 -6.78 -13.78 -8.44
C PRO A 173 -7.26 -12.48 -7.78
N VAL A 174 -8.42 -11.97 -8.20
CA VAL A 174 -8.91 -10.64 -7.76
C VAL A 174 -9.17 -10.62 -6.25
N GLU A 175 -9.67 -11.71 -5.69
CA GLU A 175 -9.91 -11.94 -4.27
C GLU A 175 -8.63 -12.08 -3.43
N ARG A 176 -7.46 -12.13 -4.07
CA ARG A 176 -6.13 -12.14 -3.43
C ARG A 176 -5.28 -10.92 -3.80
N MET A 177 -5.90 -9.91 -4.42
CA MET A 177 -5.24 -8.68 -4.88
C MET A 177 -5.62 -7.49 -4.01
N MET A 178 -4.66 -6.59 -3.80
CA MET A 178 -4.86 -5.23 -3.31
C MET A 178 -4.21 -4.24 -4.28
N ILE A 179 -4.66 -2.99 -4.26
CA ILE A 179 -4.04 -1.90 -5.04
C ILE A 179 -3.52 -0.81 -4.11
N GLU A 180 -2.43 -0.18 -4.53
CA GLU A 180 -1.78 0.90 -3.80
C GLU A 180 -1.07 1.84 -4.76
N THR A 181 -0.55 2.96 -4.27
CA THR A 181 0.22 3.90 -5.10
C THR A 181 1.70 3.87 -4.83
N ASP A 182 2.10 3.55 -3.60
CA ASP A 182 3.46 3.76 -3.10
C ASP A 182 3.93 5.21 -3.29
N SER A 183 2.98 6.16 -3.20
CA SER A 183 3.27 7.58 -3.39
C SER A 183 4.28 8.07 -2.34
N PRO A 184 5.26 8.92 -2.71
CA PRO A 184 5.36 9.69 -3.96
C PRO A 184 5.99 8.95 -5.16
N TYR A 185 6.33 7.67 -5.01
CA TYR A 185 6.99 6.86 -6.03
C TYR A 185 5.98 6.19 -6.97
N CYS A 186 6.48 5.29 -7.83
CA CYS A 186 5.65 4.40 -8.67
C CYS A 186 4.55 5.07 -9.52
N GLU A 187 4.75 6.32 -9.96
CA GLU A 187 3.90 6.96 -10.98
C GLU A 187 3.83 6.08 -12.25
N ILE A 188 2.64 5.91 -12.81
CA ILE A 188 2.45 5.26 -14.13
C ILE A 188 2.85 6.28 -15.21
N LYS A 189 3.95 6.01 -15.91
CA LYS A 189 4.54 6.92 -16.90
C LYS A 189 4.15 6.53 -18.32
N ASN A 190 4.27 7.46 -19.27
CA ASN A 190 4.05 7.23 -20.70
C ASN A 190 4.95 6.15 -21.31
N THR A 191 6.06 5.80 -20.65
CA THR A 191 6.96 4.72 -21.09
C THR A 191 6.56 3.35 -20.54
N HIS A 192 5.60 3.26 -19.64
CA HIS A 192 5.13 2.01 -19.07
C HIS A 192 4.05 1.40 -19.95
N VAL A 193 3.99 0.07 -20.05
CA VAL A 193 2.95 -0.62 -20.83
C VAL A 193 1.55 -0.38 -20.23
N GLY A 194 1.44 -0.27 -18.90
CA GLY A 194 0.18 -0.01 -18.22
C GLY A 194 -0.51 1.30 -18.62
N ILE A 195 0.21 2.30 -19.14
CA ILE A 195 -0.38 3.60 -19.51
C ILE A 195 -1.50 3.48 -20.54
N ASN A 196 -1.45 2.45 -21.39
CA ASN A 196 -2.44 2.21 -22.44
C ASN A 196 -3.86 1.96 -21.91
N PHE A 197 -4.00 1.65 -20.62
CA PHE A 197 -5.28 1.41 -19.96
C PHE A 197 -5.76 2.59 -19.11
N VAL A 198 -4.89 3.58 -18.86
CA VAL A 198 -5.19 4.73 -18.01
C VAL A 198 -6.15 5.68 -18.73
N LYS A 199 -7.23 6.06 -18.03
CA LYS A 199 -8.28 6.96 -18.53
C LYS A 199 -8.37 8.24 -17.71
N SER A 200 -8.14 8.14 -16.39
CA SER A 200 -8.23 9.28 -15.49
C SER A 200 -6.97 10.16 -15.54
N SER A 201 -7.16 11.48 -15.42
CA SER A 201 -6.07 12.44 -15.40
C SER A 201 -6.33 13.59 -14.43
N TRP A 202 -5.26 14.20 -13.92
CA TRP A 202 -5.29 15.35 -13.03
C TRP A 202 -4.42 16.48 -13.60
N PRO A 203 -4.83 17.76 -13.45
CA PRO A 203 -3.97 18.88 -13.77
C PRO A 203 -2.63 18.79 -13.03
N SER A 204 -1.52 18.96 -13.74
CA SER A 204 -0.18 18.81 -13.15
C SER A 204 0.75 19.97 -13.51
N LYS A 205 1.49 20.47 -12.51
CA LYS A 205 2.50 21.52 -12.69
C LYS A 205 3.86 21.09 -12.17
N LYS A 206 4.92 21.70 -12.70
CA LYS A 206 6.28 21.49 -12.16
C LYS A 206 6.33 22.10 -10.75
N LYS A 207 7.16 21.53 -9.85
CA LYS A 207 7.33 22.01 -8.47
C LYS A 207 7.68 23.51 -8.36
N GLU A 208 8.36 24.08 -9.36
CA GLU A 208 8.72 25.50 -9.42
C GLU A 208 7.51 26.42 -9.71
N LYS A 209 6.41 25.85 -10.22
CA LYS A 209 5.15 26.54 -10.53
C LYS A 209 4.01 25.88 -9.74
N TYR A 210 4.27 25.58 -8.47
CA TYR A 210 3.33 24.93 -7.58
C TYR A 210 1.98 25.65 -7.59
N ASP A 211 0.91 24.86 -7.56
CA ASP A 211 -0.47 25.29 -7.53
C ASP A 211 -1.25 24.27 -6.68
N PRO A 212 -1.96 24.70 -5.63
CA PRO A 212 -2.65 23.79 -4.71
C PRO A 212 -3.74 22.95 -5.38
N ASP A 213 -4.26 23.36 -6.54
CA ASP A 213 -5.29 22.63 -7.28
C ASP A 213 -4.71 21.61 -8.27
N CYS A 214 -3.38 21.59 -8.43
CA CYS A 214 -2.66 20.67 -9.32
C CYS A 214 -1.84 19.66 -8.54
N ILE A 215 -1.62 18.48 -9.12
CA ILE A 215 -0.57 17.57 -8.67
C ILE A 215 0.81 18.10 -9.09
N VAL A 216 1.86 17.73 -8.34
CA VAL A 216 3.23 18.06 -8.73
C VAL A 216 3.77 17.01 -9.69
N LYS A 217 4.25 17.43 -10.87
CA LYS A 217 4.83 16.54 -11.89
C LYS A 217 5.98 15.72 -11.32
N GLY A 218 5.91 14.40 -11.47
CA GLY A 218 6.90 13.47 -10.95
C GLY A 218 6.76 13.13 -9.47
N ARG A 219 5.70 13.60 -8.80
CA ARG A 219 5.32 13.22 -7.44
C ARG A 219 3.97 12.50 -7.51
N ASN A 220 3.98 11.18 -7.35
CA ASN A 220 2.75 10.40 -7.29
C ASN A 220 1.92 10.80 -6.06
N GLU A 221 0.60 10.60 -6.10
CA GLU A 221 -0.33 10.95 -5.03
C GLU A 221 -1.38 9.84 -4.82
N PRO A 222 -1.99 9.72 -3.63
CA PRO A 222 -2.96 8.66 -3.35
C PRO A 222 -4.18 8.67 -4.29
N CYS A 223 -4.59 9.84 -4.81
CA CYS A 223 -5.67 9.94 -5.81
C CYS A 223 -5.38 9.14 -7.09
N LEU A 224 -4.11 8.94 -7.43
CA LEU A 224 -3.67 8.22 -8.63
C LEU A 224 -3.82 6.69 -8.49
N VAL A 225 -4.27 6.17 -7.33
CA VAL A 225 -4.66 4.76 -7.17
C VAL A 225 -5.77 4.37 -8.17
N ARG A 226 -6.59 5.35 -8.58
CA ARG A 226 -7.60 5.17 -9.62
C ARG A 226 -6.97 4.72 -10.95
N GLN A 227 -5.79 5.22 -11.30
CA GLN A 227 -5.10 4.79 -12.52
C GLN A 227 -4.64 3.34 -12.39
N VAL A 228 -4.17 2.91 -11.22
CA VAL A 228 -3.83 1.49 -10.95
C VAL A 228 -5.05 0.59 -11.15
N LEU A 229 -6.21 0.98 -10.61
CA LEU A 229 -7.48 0.27 -10.82
C LEU A 229 -7.85 0.16 -12.31
N GLU A 230 -7.67 1.23 -13.09
CA GLU A 230 -7.93 1.24 -14.54
C GLU A 230 -7.02 0.27 -15.29
N VAL A 231 -5.73 0.22 -14.93
CA VAL A 231 -4.81 -0.74 -15.52
C VAL A 231 -5.18 -2.18 -15.15
N VAL A 232 -5.50 -2.45 -13.88
CA VAL A 232 -5.92 -3.80 -13.44
C VAL A 232 -7.21 -4.24 -14.15
N SER A 233 -8.22 -3.37 -14.25
CA SER A 233 -9.45 -3.66 -15.00
C SER A 233 -9.15 -3.96 -16.46
N GLY A 234 -8.37 -3.10 -17.11
CA GLY A 234 -8.06 -3.22 -18.52
C GLY A 234 -7.23 -4.45 -18.86
N CYS A 235 -6.19 -4.74 -18.08
CA CYS A 235 -5.32 -5.89 -18.35
C CYS A 235 -6.00 -7.23 -18.08
N LYS A 236 -6.94 -7.29 -17.12
CA LYS A 236 -7.72 -8.49 -16.80
C LYS A 236 -9.01 -8.63 -17.62
N GLY A 237 -9.35 -7.64 -18.46
CA GLY A 237 -10.58 -7.65 -19.26
C GLY A 237 -11.87 -7.54 -18.44
N ILE A 238 -11.81 -6.94 -17.24
CA ILE A 238 -12.96 -6.80 -16.34
C ILE A 238 -13.68 -5.49 -16.66
N ALA A 239 -14.89 -5.58 -17.24
CA ALA A 239 -15.68 -4.42 -17.64
C ALA A 239 -16.33 -3.69 -16.44
N ASP A 240 -16.75 -4.43 -15.41
CA ASP A 240 -17.36 -3.86 -14.21
C ASP A 240 -16.28 -3.37 -13.22
N VAL A 241 -15.82 -2.14 -13.44
CA VAL A 241 -14.78 -1.49 -12.63
C VAL A 241 -15.27 -1.24 -11.20
N ASP A 242 -16.56 -1.01 -11.00
CA ASP A 242 -17.11 -0.72 -9.68
C ASP A 242 -17.14 -1.97 -8.81
N GLN A 243 -17.54 -3.11 -9.37
CA GLN A 243 -17.47 -4.38 -8.67
C GLN A 243 -16.02 -4.79 -8.39
N LEU A 244 -15.09 -4.59 -9.34
CA LEU A 244 -13.66 -4.81 -9.10
C LEU A 244 -13.15 -3.95 -7.94
N SER A 245 -13.46 -2.66 -7.95
CA SER A 245 -13.09 -1.71 -6.89
C SER A 245 -13.60 -2.14 -5.52
N LYS A 246 -14.86 -2.60 -5.44
CA LYS A 246 -15.46 -3.13 -4.20
C LYS A 246 -14.73 -4.37 -3.71
N THR A 247 -14.44 -5.34 -4.59
CA THR A 247 -13.71 -6.56 -4.21
C THR A 247 -12.32 -6.24 -3.68
N LEU A 248 -11.56 -5.39 -4.38
CA LEU A 248 -10.22 -4.96 -3.94
C LEU A 248 -10.28 -4.24 -2.59
N TYR A 249 -11.28 -3.38 -2.40
CA TYR A 249 -11.51 -2.70 -1.12
C TYR A 249 -11.86 -3.70 0.01
N HIS A 250 -12.74 -4.66 -0.24
CA HIS A 250 -13.09 -5.69 0.74
C HIS A 250 -11.89 -6.56 1.11
N ASN A 251 -11.03 -6.91 0.15
CA ASN A 251 -9.79 -7.62 0.44
C ASN A 251 -8.92 -6.83 1.42
N THR A 252 -8.76 -5.52 1.20
CA THR A 252 -8.03 -4.64 2.12
C THR A 252 -8.68 -4.59 3.50
N CYS A 253 -10.01 -4.47 3.58
CA CYS A 253 -10.74 -4.51 4.85
C CYS A 253 -10.55 -5.83 5.59
N ARG A 254 -10.57 -6.99 4.91
CA ARG A 254 -10.33 -8.29 5.56
C ARG A 254 -9.01 -8.37 6.30
N VAL A 255 -7.98 -7.72 5.77
CA VAL A 255 -6.63 -7.80 6.35
C VAL A 255 -6.41 -6.71 7.39
N PHE A 256 -6.80 -5.46 7.12
CA PHE A 256 -6.42 -4.31 7.95
C PHE A 256 -7.58 -3.70 8.74
N PHE A 257 -8.82 -3.99 8.35
CA PHE A 257 -10.02 -3.41 8.94
C PHE A 257 -11.14 -4.45 9.13
N PRO A 258 -10.87 -5.62 9.75
CA PRO A 258 -11.83 -6.72 9.82
C PRO A 258 -13.14 -6.34 10.53
N GLN A 259 -13.09 -5.36 11.43
CA GLN A 259 -14.25 -4.80 12.12
C GLN A 259 -15.22 -4.06 11.19
N ASP A 260 -14.76 -3.61 10.03
CA ASP A 260 -15.58 -2.85 9.07
C ASP A 260 -16.29 -3.77 8.05
N LEU A 261 -16.10 -5.08 8.17
CA LEU A 261 -16.85 -6.05 7.40
C LEU A 261 -18.16 -6.37 8.12
N ASP A 262 -19.28 -5.87 7.59
CA ASP A 262 -20.59 -6.37 7.97
C ASP A 262 -20.65 -7.88 7.70
N SER A 263 -21.19 -8.66 8.65
CA SER A 263 -21.34 -10.11 8.54
C SER A 263 -22.11 -10.58 7.30
N ALA A 264 -22.83 -9.66 6.63
CA ALA A 264 -23.53 -9.89 5.37
C ALA A 264 -22.61 -10.00 4.13
N ALA A 265 -21.44 -9.36 4.14
CA ALA A 265 -20.50 -9.37 3.02
C ALA A 265 -19.80 -10.74 2.85
N ASP A 266 -19.55 -11.45 3.96
CA ASP A 266 -18.98 -12.80 3.93
C ASP A 266 -20.00 -13.85 3.48
N ALA A 267 -21.29 -13.65 3.77
CA ALA A 267 -22.37 -14.54 3.33
C ALA A 267 -22.53 -14.58 1.79
N LEU A 268 -22.26 -13.46 1.10
CA LEU A 268 -22.36 -13.36 -0.36
C LEU A 268 -21.27 -14.16 -1.10
N LEU A 269 -20.13 -14.43 -0.47
CA LEU A 269 -19.04 -15.21 -1.07
C LEU A 269 -19.10 -16.69 -0.67
N ALA A 270 -19.62 -17.01 0.51
CA ALA A 270 -19.91 -18.39 0.90
C ALA A 270 -20.99 -19.03 0.00
N GLY A 271 -21.95 -18.25 -0.50
CA GLY A 271 -23.00 -18.71 -1.42
C GLY A 271 -22.53 -19.10 -2.82
N GLY A 272 -21.28 -18.79 -3.20
CA GLY A 272 -20.71 -19.15 -4.50
C GLY A 272 -20.10 -20.56 -4.57
N GLN A 273 -19.99 -21.26 -3.44
CA GLN A 273 -19.37 -22.61 -3.36
C GLN A 273 -20.39 -23.76 -3.30
N SER A 274 -21.69 -23.51 -3.46
CA SER A 274 -22.74 -24.55 -3.43
C SER A 274 -23.39 -24.78 -4.79
N ALA A 275 -22.62 -24.76 -5.88
CA ALA A 275 -23.06 -25.17 -7.20
C ALA A 275 -21.98 -26.02 -7.89
N SER A 276 -21.83 -27.26 -7.41
CA SER A 276 -21.26 -28.39 -8.15
C SER A 276 -21.98 -29.66 -7.73
#